data_AF-A0A1H0C2X7-F1
#
_entry.id   AF-A0A1H0C2X7-F1
#
_cell.length_a   1.000
_cell.length_b   1.000
_cell.length_c   1.000
_cell.angle_alpha   90.00
_cell.angle_beta   90.00
_cell.angle_gamma   90.00
#
_symmetry.space_group_name_H-M   'P 1'
#
loop_
_entity.id
_entity.type
_entity.pdbx_description
1 polymer ?
#
loop_
_entity_poly.entity_id
_entity_poly.type
_entity_poly.pdbx_seq_one_letter_code
_entity_poly.pdbx_strand_id
1 'polypeptide(L)'
;MNVFEITLWTEFLLFALLIISSPLELLLHFWGLMNYARARDLPGAGVTKASTLCAMYFLIRGYLLDFIVNVVWMTVYLGEFPKELTVTARLNRHAATGSGKRFDRCQRIQDLFLKFFDTKYADGVHR
;
A
#
# COMPACT_ATOMS: atom_id res chain seq x y z
N MET A 1 -13.55 -20.08 30.75
CA MET A 1 -13.00 -18.93 30.02
C MET A 1 -13.70 -17.69 30.56
N ASN A 2 -12.97 -16.75 31.17
CA ASN A 2 -13.57 -15.54 31.75
C ASN A 2 -13.86 -14.51 30.64
N VAL A 3 -14.78 -13.57 30.87
CA VAL A 3 -15.14 -12.52 29.88
C VAL A 3 -13.91 -11.76 29.38
N PHE A 4 -13.00 -11.41 30.29
CA PHE A 4 -11.73 -10.74 29.95
C PHE A 4 -10.88 -11.54 28.97
N GLU A 5 -10.80 -12.86 29.15
CA GLU A 5 -10.05 -13.75 28.29
C GLU A 5 -10.66 -13.82 26.89
N ILE A 6 -11.99 -13.91 26.81
CA ILE A 6 -12.72 -13.90 25.52
C ILE A 6 -12.48 -12.60 24.76
N THR A 7 -12.54 -11.45 25.43
CA THR A 7 -12.28 -10.14 24.81
C THR A 7 -10.85 -10.07 24.27
N LEU A 8 -9.87 -10.48 25.06
CA LEU A 8 -8.46 -10.48 24.66
C LEU A 8 -8.22 -11.36 23.42
N TRP A 9 -8.76 -12.58 23.40
CA TRP A 9 -8.65 -13.46 22.23
C TRP A 9 -9.32 -12.89 20.98
N THR A 10 -10.45 -12.22 21.16
CA THR A 10 -11.17 -11.56 20.06
C THR A 10 -10.36 -10.43 19.47
N GLU A 11 -9.77 -9.56 20.31
CA GLU A 11 -8.91 -8.46 19.87
C GLU A 11 -7.67 -8.97 19.13
N PHE A 12 -7.01 -10.02 19.64
CA PHE A 12 -5.89 -10.66 18.96
C PHE A 12 -6.28 -11.21 17.60
N LEU A 13 -7.45 -11.87 17.50
CA LEU A 13 -7.95 -12.39 16.24
C LEU A 13 -8.21 -11.26 15.23
N LEU A 14 -8.86 -10.18 15.65
CA LEU A 14 -9.12 -9.01 14.80
C LEU A 14 -7.83 -8.34 14.34
N PHE A 15 -6.84 -8.22 15.22
CA PHE A 15 -5.53 -7.67 14.88
C PHE A 15 -4.77 -8.56 13.88
N ALA A 16 -4.79 -9.88 14.08
CA ALA A 16 -4.19 -10.83 13.15
C ALA A 16 -4.88 -10.78 11.77
N LEU A 17 -6.21 -10.72 11.74
CA LEU A 17 -6.97 -10.55 10.50
C LEU A 17 -6.59 -9.25 9.78
N LEU A 18 -6.50 -8.13 10.50
CA LEU A 18 -6.08 -6.84 9.95
C LEU A 18 -4.68 -6.92 9.33
N ILE A 19 -3.71 -7.55 9.99
CA ILE A 19 -2.37 -7.73 9.43
C ILE A 19 -2.42 -8.56 8.16
N ILE A 20 -3.18 -9.67 8.17
CA ILE A 20 -3.28 -10.59 7.04
C ILE A 20 -3.95 -9.91 5.84
N SER A 21 -5.02 -9.13 6.07
CA SER A 21 -5.75 -8.41 5.03
C SER A 21 -5.08 -7.12 4.59
N SER A 22 -4.13 -6.56 5.37
CA SER A 22 -3.55 -5.23 5.12
C SER A 22 -3.02 -5.00 3.69
N PRO A 23 -2.37 -5.96 2.99
CA PRO A 23 -1.93 -5.73 1.61
C PRO A 23 -3.10 -5.59 0.64
N LEU A 24 -4.17 -6.35 0.84
CA LEU A 24 -5.39 -6.26 0.04
C LEU A 24 -6.15 -4.96 0.33
N GLU A 25 -6.26 -4.58 1.60
CA GLU A 25 -6.87 -3.31 1.97
C GLU A 25 -6.10 -2.12 1.38
N LEU A 26 -4.76 -2.14 1.46
CA LEU A 26 -3.90 -1.11 0.88
C LEU A 26 -4.13 -0.99 -0.64
N LEU A 27 -4.23 -2.14 -1.34
CA LEU A 27 -4.54 -2.18 -2.77
C LEU A 27 -5.90 -1.53 -3.09
N LEU A 28 -6.95 -1.84 -2.32
CA LEU A 28 -8.28 -1.26 -2.51
C LEU A 28 -8.29 0.25 -2.24
N HIS A 29 -7.59 0.72 -1.21
CA HIS A 29 -7.46 2.16 -0.93
C HIS A 29 -6.76 2.87 -2.08
N PHE A 30 -5.69 2.26 -2.57
CA PHE A 30 -4.95 2.78 -3.72
C PHE A 30 -5.84 2.87 -4.98
N TRP A 31 -6.66 1.85 -5.27
CA TRP A 31 -7.63 1.89 -6.38
C TRP A 31 -8.64 3.02 -6.24
N GLY A 32 -9.21 3.18 -5.05
CA GLY A 32 -10.14 4.27 -4.76
C GLY A 32 -9.51 5.63 -5.01
N LEU A 33 -8.28 5.84 -4.54
CA LEU A 33 -7.54 7.09 -4.72
C LEU A 33 -7.19 7.37 -6.18
N MET A 34 -6.76 6.36 -6.93
CA MET A 34 -6.44 6.51 -8.35
C MET A 34 -7.69 6.80 -9.20
N ASN A 35 -8.81 6.14 -8.91
CA ASN A 35 -10.08 6.42 -9.57
C ASN A 35 -10.57 7.84 -9.24
N TYR A 36 -10.43 8.29 -7.99
CA TYR A 36 -10.73 9.66 -7.60
C TYR A 36 -9.84 10.67 -8.34
N ALA A 37 -8.52 10.41 -8.44
CA ALA A 37 -7.60 11.27 -9.17
C ALA A 37 -7.98 11.37 -10.65
N ARG A 38 -8.29 10.24 -11.31
CA ARG A 38 -8.79 10.23 -12.70
C ARG A 38 -10.09 11.01 -12.86
N ALA A 39 -11.05 10.82 -11.96
CA ALA A 39 -12.33 11.52 -12.00
C ALA A 39 -12.16 13.04 -11.83
N ARG A 40 -11.24 13.47 -10.96
CA ARG A 40 -10.89 14.88 -10.77
C ARG A 40 -10.24 15.50 -12.00
N ASP A 41 -9.40 14.75 -12.70
CA ASP A 41 -8.61 15.26 -13.82
C ASP A 41 -9.40 15.23 -15.15
N LEU A 42 -10.61 14.63 -15.18
CA LEU A 42 -11.49 14.63 -16.34
C LEU A 42 -12.20 15.99 -16.52
N PRO A 43 -12.19 16.57 -17.75
CA PRO A 43 -12.90 17.81 -18.03
C PRO A 43 -14.42 17.60 -17.94
N GLY A 44 -15.08 18.33 -17.05
CA GLY A 44 -16.54 18.32 -16.89
C GLY A 44 -17.08 17.37 -15.80
N ALA A 45 -16.27 16.43 -15.30
CA ALA A 45 -16.60 15.62 -14.14
C ALA A 45 -16.12 16.33 -12.86
N GLY A 46 -16.97 17.16 -12.26
CA GLY A 46 -16.63 17.84 -11.02
C GLY A 46 -16.58 16.85 -9.84
N VAL A 47 -15.48 16.84 -9.09
CA VAL A 47 -15.44 16.18 -7.77
C VAL A 47 -16.19 17.01 -6.74
N THR A 48 -17.10 16.37 -6.01
CA THR A 48 -17.86 17.02 -4.93
C THR A 48 -17.01 17.13 -3.66
N LYS A 49 -17.28 18.13 -2.82
CA LYS A 49 -16.58 18.28 -1.52
C LYS A 49 -16.66 17.01 -0.66
N ALA A 50 -17.79 16.31 -0.69
CA ALA A 50 -17.98 15.04 -0.01
C ALA A 50 -17.03 13.95 -0.55
N SER A 51 -16.90 13.84 -1.88
CA SER A 51 -15.97 12.89 -2.49
C SER A 51 -14.50 13.18 -2.15
N THR A 52 -14.13 14.46 -2.05
CA THR A 52 -12.79 14.89 -1.62
C THR A 52 -12.51 14.51 -0.18
N LEU A 53 -13.48 14.69 0.72
CA LEU A 53 -13.34 14.32 2.12
C LEU A 53 -13.14 12.80 2.27
N CYS A 54 -13.94 12.00 1.54
CA CYS A 54 -13.75 10.56 1.48
C CYS A 54 -12.36 10.21 0.95
N ALA A 55 -11.93 10.78 -0.17
CA ALA A 55 -10.59 10.54 -0.71
C ALA A 55 -9.48 10.88 0.29
N MET A 56 -9.61 11.97 1.05
CA MET A 56 -8.65 12.32 2.11
C MET A 56 -8.62 11.29 3.23
N TYR A 57 -9.78 10.76 3.64
CA TYR A 57 -9.84 9.66 4.59
C TYR A 57 -9.15 8.40 4.06
N PHE A 58 -9.43 8.01 2.81
CA PHE A 58 -8.76 6.88 2.16
C PHE A 58 -7.25 7.08 2.05
N LEU A 59 -6.80 8.32 1.83
CA LEU A 59 -5.37 8.66 1.78
C LEU A 59 -4.69 8.47 3.12
N ILE A 60 -5.26 9.02 4.20
CA ILE A 60 -4.70 8.91 5.56
C ILE A 60 -4.66 7.44 5.98
N ARG A 61 -5.77 6.71 5.79
CA ARG A 61 -5.82 5.28 6.12
C ARG A 61 -4.87 4.46 5.25
N GLY A 62 -4.74 4.79 3.97
CA GLY A 62 -3.78 4.17 3.06
C GLY A 62 -2.33 4.32 3.54
N TYR A 63 -1.93 5.50 4.02
CA TYR A 63 -0.61 5.70 4.60
C TYR A 63 -0.36 4.87 5.87
N LEU A 64 -1.38 4.74 6.73
CA LEU A 64 -1.26 3.90 7.92
C LEU A 64 -1.11 2.42 7.54
N LEU A 65 -1.89 1.95 6.58
CA LEU A 65 -1.78 0.59 6.05
C LEU A 65 -0.43 0.36 5.37
N ASP A 66 0.09 1.35 4.62
CA ASP A 66 1.41 1.28 3.98
C ASP A 66 2.52 1.11 5.02
N PHE A 67 2.43 1.83 6.15
CA PHE A 67 3.35 1.64 7.27
C PHE A 67 3.26 0.22 7.85
N ILE A 68 2.06 -0.31 8.09
CA ILE A 68 1.86 -1.68 8.61
C ILE A 68 2.44 -2.71 7.64
N VAL A 69 2.16 -2.58 6.35
CA VAL A 69 2.69 -3.48 5.31
C VAL A 69 4.22 -3.37 5.23
N ASN A 70 4.77 -2.18 5.36
CA ASN A 70 6.22 -1.96 5.39
C ASN A 70 6.88 -2.60 6.62
N VAL A 71 6.27 -2.51 7.80
CA VAL A 71 6.84 -3.06 9.04
C VAL A 71 6.69 -4.56 9.10
N VAL A 72 5.53 -5.11 8.73
CA VAL A 72 5.26 -6.54 8.87
C VAL A 72 5.68 -7.29 7.61
N TRP A 73 5.01 -7.03 6.49
CA TRP A 73 5.16 -7.82 5.28
C TRP A 73 6.50 -7.62 4.59
N MET A 74 6.96 -6.37 4.46
CA MET A 74 8.26 -6.11 3.85
C MET A 74 9.43 -6.59 4.71
N THR A 75 9.27 -6.62 6.04
CA THR A 75 10.27 -7.20 6.95
C THR A 75 10.35 -8.71 6.79
N VAL A 76 9.20 -9.41 6.75
CA VAL A 76 9.16 -10.85 6.47
C VAL A 76 9.73 -11.14 5.08
N TYR A 77 9.37 -10.35 4.08
CA TYR A 77 9.77 -10.58 2.69
C TYR A 77 11.25 -10.30 2.42
N LEU A 78 11.82 -9.24 3.01
CA LEU A 78 13.23 -8.86 2.80
C LEU A 78 14.18 -9.42 3.87
N GLY A 79 13.65 -9.82 5.03
CA GLY A 79 14.43 -10.31 6.17
C GLY A 79 15.25 -9.23 6.86
N GLU A 80 14.80 -7.98 6.80
CA GLU A 80 15.45 -6.83 7.46
C GLU A 80 14.39 -5.91 8.08
N PHE A 81 14.71 -5.19 9.14
CA PHE A 81 13.81 -4.19 9.72
C PHE A 81 13.72 -2.93 8.84
N PRO A 82 12.56 -2.24 8.81
CA PRO A 82 12.39 -1.03 8.03
C PRO A 82 13.25 0.10 8.62
N LYS A 83 13.92 0.86 7.76
CA LYS A 83 14.56 2.13 8.12
C LYS A 83 13.71 3.33 7.68
N GLU A 84 12.77 3.07 6.80
CA GLU A 84 11.84 4.03 6.20
C GLU A 84 10.43 3.80 6.73
N LEU A 85 9.57 4.82 6.64
CA LEU A 85 8.17 4.72 7.05
C LEU A 85 7.27 4.06 5.99
N THR A 86 7.60 4.17 4.71
CA THR A 86 6.76 3.70 3.60
C THR A 86 7.40 2.55 2.84
N VAL A 87 6.57 1.68 2.26
CA VAL A 87 7.04 0.59 1.39
C VAL A 87 7.80 1.18 0.21
N THR A 88 7.29 2.26 -0.38
CA THR A 88 7.90 2.89 -1.56
C THR A 88 9.30 3.42 -1.28
N ALA A 89 9.51 4.13 -0.17
CA ALA A 89 10.84 4.65 0.16
C ALA A 89 11.85 3.51 0.37
N ARG A 90 11.41 2.44 1.01
CA ARG A 90 12.23 1.24 1.22
C ARG A 90 12.57 0.53 -0.08
N LEU A 91 11.60 0.37 -0.98
CA LEU A 91 11.83 -0.20 -2.31
C LEU A 91 12.79 0.67 -3.14
N ASN A 92 12.65 2.00 -3.07
CA ASN A 92 13.53 2.94 -3.78
C ASN A 92 14.98 2.86 -3.29
N ARG A 93 15.22 2.68 -1.98
CA ARG A 93 16.57 2.42 -1.46
C ARG A 93 17.16 1.15 -2.08
N HIS A 94 16.43 0.04 -2.06
CA HIS A 94 16.91 -1.22 -2.65
C HIS A 94 17.12 -1.11 -4.16
N ALA A 95 16.27 -0.35 -4.85
CA ALA A 95 16.44 -0.05 -6.28
C ALA A 95 17.72 0.75 -6.55
N ALA A 96 18.04 1.74 -5.71
CA ALA A 96 19.23 2.57 -5.84
C ALA A 96 20.54 1.84 -5.49
N THR A 97 20.49 0.86 -4.58
CA THR A 97 21.72 0.19 -4.09
C THR A 97 22.25 -0.87 -5.07
N GLY A 98 21.45 -1.35 -6.03
CA GLY A 98 21.89 -2.10 -7.21
C GLY A 98 22.47 -3.51 -6.98
N SER A 99 21.75 -4.51 -7.53
CA SER A 99 22.10 -5.94 -7.74
C SER A 99 21.95 -6.92 -6.55
N GLY A 100 21.36 -8.09 -6.84
CA GLY A 100 21.21 -9.24 -5.92
C GLY A 100 19.77 -9.73 -5.72
N LYS A 101 19.59 -10.88 -5.05
CA LYS A 101 18.27 -11.53 -4.83
C LYS A 101 17.25 -10.65 -4.08
N ARG A 102 17.68 -9.61 -3.38
CA ARG A 102 16.81 -8.63 -2.71
C ARG A 102 16.29 -7.58 -3.70
N PHE A 103 17.13 -7.14 -4.63
CA PHE A 103 16.74 -6.26 -5.73
C PHE A 103 15.68 -6.93 -6.62
N ASP A 104 15.90 -8.16 -7.08
CA ASP A 104 14.92 -8.89 -7.93
C ASP A 104 13.56 -9.09 -7.24
N ARG A 105 13.59 -9.21 -5.90
CA ARG A 105 12.40 -9.31 -5.06
C ARG A 105 11.65 -7.96 -4.99
N CYS A 106 12.37 -6.87 -4.73
CA CYS A 106 11.81 -5.52 -4.74
C CYS A 106 11.25 -5.14 -6.11
N GLN A 107 11.96 -5.48 -7.19
CA GLN A 107 11.56 -5.18 -8.56
C GLN A 107 10.29 -5.95 -8.96
N ARG A 108 10.14 -7.21 -8.51
CA ARG A 108 8.87 -7.95 -8.71
C ARG A 108 7.68 -7.32 -8.00
N ILE A 109 7.87 -6.82 -6.77
CA ILE A 109 6.82 -6.10 -6.05
C ILE A 109 6.49 -4.79 -6.78
N GLN A 110 7.50 -4.01 -7.16
CA GLN A 110 7.29 -2.81 -7.96
C GLN A 110 6.58 -3.14 -9.28
N ASP A 111 6.97 -4.18 -9.98
CA ASP A 111 6.32 -4.58 -11.24
C ASP A 111 4.87 -5.01 -11.03
N LEU A 112 4.58 -5.79 -9.98
CA LEU A 112 3.21 -6.23 -9.68
C LEU A 112 2.32 -5.05 -9.26
N PHE A 113 2.85 -4.14 -8.44
CA PHE A 113 2.08 -3.06 -7.82
C PHE A 113 2.15 -1.71 -8.54
N LEU A 114 3.13 -1.44 -9.42
CA LEU A 114 3.25 -0.17 -10.14
C LEU A 114 2.87 -0.34 -11.62
N LYS A 115 3.29 -1.40 -12.31
CA LYS A 115 2.92 -1.57 -13.73
C LYS A 115 1.43 -1.78 -13.95
N PHE A 116 0.71 -2.33 -12.99
CA PHE A 116 -0.75 -2.47 -13.09
C PHE A 116 -1.46 -1.09 -13.06
N PHE A 117 -0.82 -0.04 -12.53
CA PHE A 117 -1.48 1.26 -12.31
C PHE A 117 -0.84 2.42 -13.07
N ASP A 118 0.41 2.29 -13.49
CA ASP A 118 1.06 3.28 -14.31
C ASP A 118 0.56 3.18 -15.76
N THR A 119 -0.39 4.05 -16.10
CA THR A 119 -0.86 4.20 -17.48
C THR A 119 0.25 4.67 -18.42
N LYS A 120 1.32 5.31 -17.92
CA LYS A 120 2.46 5.72 -18.75
C LYS A 120 3.31 4.54 -19.23
N TYR A 121 3.28 3.41 -18.53
CA TYR A 121 3.95 2.18 -18.98
C TYR A 121 3.21 1.47 -20.12
N ALA A 122 1.91 1.73 -20.31
CA ALA A 122 1.14 1.18 -21.42
C ALA A 122 1.47 1.86 -22.76
N ASP A 123 1.97 3.10 -22.72
CA ASP A 123 2.26 3.90 -23.91
C ASP A 123 3.72 3.80 -24.39
N GLY A 124 4.53 2.94 -23.78
CA GLY A 124 5.88 2.63 -24.28
C GLY A 124 6.89 3.79 -24.22
N VAL A 125 6.63 4.83 -23.41
CA VAL A 125 7.55 5.95 -23.23
C VAL A 125 8.24 5.83 -21.87
N HIS A 126 9.37 5.12 -21.85
CA HIS A 126 10.67 5.58 -21.34
C HIS A 126 11.64 4.40 -21.20
N ARG A 127 12.66 4.40 -22.07
CA ARG A 127 14.02 3.92 -21.77
C ARG A 127 14.80 5.08 -21.18
#